data_AF-A0AB38B4M8-F1
#
_entry.id   AF-A0AB38B4M8-F1
#
_cell.length_a   1.000
_cell.length_b   1.000
_cell.length_c   1.000
_cell.angle_alpha   90.00
_cell.angle_beta   90.00
_cell.angle_gamma   90.00
#
_symmetry.space_group_name_H-M   'P 1'
#
loop_
_entity.id
_entity.type
_entity.pdbx_description
1 polymer ?
#
loop_
_entity_poly.entity_id
_entity_poly.type
_entity_poly.pdbx_seq_one_letter_code
_entity_poly.pdbx_strand_id
1 'polypeptide(L)'
;MTTLADSAASPAPVPTPVLRPHRIPADGLYEGHRVLRRTPDHWEDRPYERFEVVPQAATIGAEIRGVDLSRPLSDGLRAELNRALLEWKVLFFRGQHLSSAAQREFARNWGELETNPLLAWGDSKDVVRFDKAAGGAPTFENVWHTDVTFRERPALGAVLQLREVPPAGGDTLWADMAAAYDNLPPEIRARVNGARAVHDYLPGFARFYSTVQLAPFQEQFPPVEHPVVRLHPETGRRMLFVNASFTTRIVGLEEVASDRLLRVLFQQAQVPEFQVRWRWQAGDLAFWDNRATQHYAVNDYGTHRRVAERVAIAGDRPY
;
A
#
# COMPACT_ATOMS: atom_id res chain seq x y z
N MET A 1 4.77 -12.62 92.03
CA MET A 1 3.87 -13.12 90.98
C MET A 1 3.09 -11.96 90.38
N THR A 2 3.53 -11.38 89.26
CA THR A 2 2.64 -10.95 88.17
C THR A 2 3.52 -10.67 86.94
N THR A 3 3.40 -11.50 85.92
CA THR A 3 4.02 -11.34 84.59
C THR A 3 3.08 -10.51 83.72
N LEU A 4 3.53 -9.34 83.26
CA LEU A 4 2.89 -8.61 82.16
C LEU A 4 3.37 -9.25 80.84
N ALA A 5 2.46 -9.96 80.17
CA ALA A 5 2.70 -10.51 78.84
C ALA A 5 2.52 -9.40 77.81
N ASP A 6 3.59 -9.09 77.08
CA ASP A 6 3.57 -8.18 75.94
C ASP A 6 2.93 -8.91 74.75
N SER A 7 1.69 -8.53 74.42
CA SER A 7 0.95 -9.05 73.27
C SER A 7 1.38 -8.30 72.01
N ALA A 8 2.41 -8.79 71.34
CA ALA A 8 2.73 -8.37 69.97
C ALA A 8 1.62 -8.86 69.04
N ALA A 9 0.76 -7.93 68.59
CA ALA A 9 -0.29 -8.22 67.61
C ALA A 9 0.35 -8.57 66.26
N SER A 10 0.05 -9.77 65.74
CA SER A 10 0.45 -10.18 64.40
C SER A 10 -0.09 -9.21 63.34
N PRO A 11 0.71 -8.80 62.35
CA PRO A 11 0.25 -7.89 61.31
C PRO A 11 -0.91 -8.53 60.53
N ALA A 12 -1.97 -7.74 60.30
CA ALA A 12 -3.12 -8.19 59.54
C ALA A 12 -2.70 -8.59 58.12
N PRO A 13 -3.24 -9.69 57.57
CA PRO A 13 -2.89 -10.14 56.23
C PRO A 13 -3.24 -9.06 55.21
N VAL A 14 -2.24 -8.65 54.41
CA VAL A 14 -2.47 -7.72 53.31
C VAL A 14 -3.32 -8.45 52.27
N PRO A 15 -4.52 -7.94 51.92
CA PRO A 15 -5.39 -8.61 50.98
C PRO A 15 -4.71 -8.71 49.62
N THR A 16 -4.69 -9.91 49.05
CA THR A 16 -4.18 -10.13 47.70
C THR A 16 -4.99 -9.30 46.71
N PRO A 17 -4.36 -8.44 45.90
CA PRO A 17 -5.08 -7.63 44.93
C PRO A 17 -5.73 -8.56 43.89
N VAL A 18 -7.06 -8.50 43.78
CA VAL A 18 -7.84 -9.25 42.79
C VAL A 18 -8.28 -8.30 41.68
N LEU A 19 -7.98 -8.64 40.43
CA LEU A 19 -8.46 -7.89 39.27
C LEU A 19 -9.95 -8.12 39.06
N ARG A 20 -10.65 -7.08 38.61
CA ARG A 20 -12.03 -7.23 38.11
C ARG A 20 -12.06 -8.16 36.89
N PRO A 21 -13.18 -8.86 36.65
CA PRO A 21 -13.42 -9.53 35.38
C PRO A 21 -13.19 -8.55 34.22
N HIS A 22 -12.36 -8.95 33.27
CA HIS A 22 -12.05 -8.17 32.08
C HIS A 22 -11.93 -9.11 30.90
N ARG A 23 -12.21 -8.57 29.71
CA ARG A 23 -12.03 -9.25 28.44
C ARG A 23 -11.57 -8.23 27.42
N ILE A 24 -10.58 -8.60 26.61
CA ILE A 24 -10.25 -7.87 25.40
C ILE A 24 -11.21 -8.35 24.30
N PRO A 25 -11.89 -7.44 23.56
CA PRO A 25 -12.67 -7.84 22.40
C PRO A 25 -11.83 -8.70 21.47
N ALA A 26 -12.42 -9.76 20.93
CA ALA A 26 -11.78 -10.49 19.84
C ALA A 26 -11.46 -9.49 18.71
N ASP A 27 -10.28 -9.63 18.11
CA ASP A 27 -9.85 -8.86 16.94
C ASP A 27 -9.61 -7.35 17.18
N GLY A 28 -9.53 -6.87 18.43
CA GLY A 28 -9.60 -5.44 18.75
C GLY A 28 -8.34 -4.74 19.28
N LEU A 29 -7.29 -5.48 19.68
CA LEU A 29 -6.05 -4.90 20.22
C LEU A 29 -4.82 -5.67 19.71
N TYR A 30 -4.13 -5.08 18.73
CA TYR A 30 -2.86 -5.58 18.21
C TYR A 30 -1.72 -4.79 18.88
N GLU A 31 -1.36 -5.15 20.10
CA GLU A 31 -0.17 -4.59 20.76
C GLU A 31 1.06 -5.49 20.56
N GLY A 32 2.24 -5.02 20.97
CA GLY A 32 3.45 -5.84 20.99
C GLY A 32 4.40 -5.68 19.80
N HIS A 33 5.46 -6.49 19.83
CA HIS A 33 6.58 -6.41 18.90
C HIS A 33 6.15 -6.68 17.45
N ARG A 34 6.72 -5.95 16.50
CA ARG A 34 6.51 -6.14 15.05
C ARG A 34 7.78 -6.67 14.39
N VAL A 35 7.62 -7.65 13.51
CA VAL A 35 8.68 -8.13 12.64
C VAL A 35 8.78 -7.18 11.44
N LEU A 36 9.81 -6.34 11.41
CA LEU A 36 10.03 -5.34 10.36
C LEU A 36 11.21 -5.74 9.49
N ARG A 37 10.92 -6.50 8.42
CA ARG A 37 11.92 -6.94 7.44
C ARG A 37 11.74 -6.15 6.16
N ARG A 38 12.70 -5.29 5.83
CA ARG A 38 12.74 -4.58 4.54
C ARG A 38 12.87 -5.55 3.37
N THR A 39 13.76 -6.54 3.49
CA THR A 39 14.17 -7.47 2.42
C THR A 39 13.96 -8.95 2.83
N PRO A 40 14.01 -9.91 1.88
CA PRO A 40 14.05 -11.34 2.20
C PRO A 40 15.27 -11.75 3.03
N ASP A 41 15.18 -12.89 3.73
CA ASP A 41 16.27 -13.41 4.58
C ASP A 41 17.56 -13.73 3.80
N HIS A 42 17.46 -14.00 2.50
CA HIS A 42 18.59 -14.31 1.62
C HIS A 42 19.07 -13.09 0.79
N TRP A 43 18.58 -11.89 1.11
CA TRP A 43 18.94 -10.68 0.37
C TRP A 43 20.34 -10.20 0.77
N GLU A 44 21.19 -9.96 -0.23
CA GLU A 44 22.52 -9.40 -0.01
C GLU A 44 22.46 -7.88 -0.03
N ASP A 45 22.67 -7.25 1.13
CA ASP A 45 22.79 -5.81 1.24
C ASP A 45 24.10 -5.33 0.59
N ARG A 46 24.00 -4.32 -0.27
CA ARG A 46 25.13 -3.71 -0.96
C ARG A 46 24.92 -2.20 -1.11
N PRO A 47 26.00 -1.38 -1.11
CA PRO A 47 25.88 0.07 -1.16
C PRO A 47 25.24 0.55 -2.46
N TYR A 48 24.64 1.74 -2.38
CA TYR A 48 24.18 2.50 -3.54
C TYR A 48 25.33 3.37 -4.05
N GLU A 49 25.74 3.19 -5.30
CA GLU A 49 26.92 3.85 -5.88
C GLU A 49 26.58 5.03 -6.79
N ARG A 50 25.37 5.07 -7.36
CA ARG A 50 24.97 6.08 -8.36
C ARG A 50 24.09 7.18 -7.79
N PHE A 51 23.57 6.99 -6.58
CA PHE A 51 22.68 7.92 -5.92
C PHE A 51 22.68 7.72 -4.41
N GLU A 52 22.23 8.73 -3.69
CA GLU A 52 22.00 8.65 -2.25
C GLU A 52 20.58 8.12 -2.01
N VAL A 53 20.45 7.21 -1.04
CA VAL A 53 19.17 6.68 -0.55
C VAL A 53 18.93 7.22 0.84
N VAL A 54 17.83 7.96 1.01
CA VAL A 54 17.40 8.50 2.30
C VAL A 54 16.11 7.80 2.73
N PRO A 55 16.19 6.80 3.64
CA PRO A 55 15.03 6.08 4.15
C PRO A 55 13.97 7.01 4.74
N GLN A 56 12.70 6.75 4.42
CA GLN A 56 11.56 7.51 4.95
C GLN A 56 10.76 6.72 5.99
N ALA A 57 10.93 5.39 6.03
CA ALA A 57 10.46 4.51 7.10
C ALA A 57 11.38 3.28 7.22
N ALA A 58 11.04 2.34 8.11
CA ALA A 58 11.89 1.18 8.42
C ALA A 58 11.93 0.12 7.29
N THR A 59 10.79 -0.15 6.64
CA THR A 59 10.69 -1.25 5.64
C THR A 59 10.22 -0.80 4.26
N ILE A 60 9.81 0.46 4.12
CA ILE A 60 9.21 1.02 2.90
C ILE A 60 9.56 2.50 2.77
N GLY A 61 9.68 3.00 1.54
CA GLY A 61 9.88 4.40 1.24
C GLY A 61 11.34 4.84 1.33
N ALA A 62 11.88 5.30 0.20
CA ALA A 62 13.17 5.97 0.16
C ALA A 62 13.11 7.21 -0.75
N GLU A 63 13.64 8.32 -0.28
CA GLU A 63 13.97 9.46 -1.14
C GLU A 63 15.30 9.17 -1.84
N ILE A 64 15.31 9.33 -3.16
CA ILE A 64 16.49 9.13 -4.01
C ILE A 64 17.02 10.50 -4.42
N ARG A 65 18.31 10.76 -4.11
CA ARG A 65 18.97 12.04 -4.41
C ARG A 65 20.16 11.84 -5.37
N GLY A 66 20.44 12.89 -6.15
CA GLY A 66 21.56 12.88 -7.10
C GLY A 66 21.23 12.27 -8.47
N VAL A 67 19.93 12.08 -8.80
CA VAL A 67 19.49 11.55 -10.10
C VAL A 67 18.61 12.57 -10.83
N ASP A 68 18.89 12.76 -12.12
CA ASP A 68 18.07 13.52 -13.07
C ASP A 68 17.28 12.53 -13.95
N LEU A 69 15.99 12.39 -13.68
CA LEU A 69 15.09 11.46 -14.39
C LEU A 69 14.63 12.00 -15.75
N SER A 70 15.02 13.23 -16.13
CA SER A 70 14.71 13.77 -17.46
C SER A 70 15.61 13.20 -18.56
N ARG A 71 16.69 12.51 -18.18
CA ARG A 71 17.66 11.91 -19.08
C ARG A 71 17.45 10.40 -19.22
N PRO A 72 17.85 9.80 -20.36
CA PRO A 72 17.90 8.34 -20.49
C PRO A 72 18.71 7.69 -19.37
N LEU A 73 18.20 6.57 -18.84
CA LEU A 73 18.90 5.82 -17.80
C LEU A 73 20.00 4.96 -18.45
N SER A 74 21.19 4.94 -17.83
CA SER A 74 22.16 3.89 -18.12
C SER A 74 21.71 2.57 -17.48
N ASP A 75 22.14 1.43 -18.04
CA ASP A 75 21.81 0.10 -17.52
C ASP A 75 22.13 -0.05 -16.03
N GLY A 76 23.29 0.48 -15.60
CA GLY A 76 23.70 0.45 -14.20
C GLY A 76 22.80 1.29 -13.29
N LEU A 77 22.37 2.47 -13.74
CA LEU A 77 21.43 3.31 -12.98
C LEU A 77 20.05 2.65 -12.90
N ARG A 78 19.55 2.11 -14.01
CA ARG A 78 18.27 1.38 -14.05
C ARG A 78 18.31 0.17 -13.12
N ALA A 79 19.38 -0.61 -13.15
CA ALA A 79 19.52 -1.80 -12.31
C ALA A 79 19.55 -1.43 -10.81
N GLU A 80 20.26 -0.36 -10.45
CA GLU A 80 20.35 0.09 -9.07
C GLU A 80 19.03 0.72 -8.56
N LEU A 81 18.32 1.47 -9.42
CA LEU A 81 16.95 1.94 -9.14
C LEU A 81 15.97 0.77 -8.99
N ASN A 82 16.09 -0.28 -9.81
CA ASN A 82 15.27 -1.49 -9.66
C ASN A 82 15.55 -2.16 -8.31
N ARG A 83 16.83 -2.30 -7.91
CA ARG A 83 17.17 -2.81 -6.58
C ARG A 83 16.54 -1.95 -5.49
N ALA A 84 16.65 -0.63 -5.58
CA ALA A 84 16.03 0.28 -4.63
C ALA A 84 14.51 0.08 -4.56
N LEU A 85 13.84 -0.07 -5.71
CA LEU A 85 12.40 -0.33 -5.76
C LEU A 85 12.03 -1.65 -5.07
N LEU A 86 12.79 -2.71 -5.28
CA LEU A 86 12.54 -4.01 -4.66
C LEU A 86 12.75 -3.99 -3.14
N GLU A 87 13.74 -3.23 -2.66
CA GLU A 87 14.04 -3.10 -1.22
C GLU A 87 13.03 -2.17 -0.51
N TRP A 88 12.80 -0.99 -1.09
CA TRP A 88 12.05 0.10 -0.47
C TRP A 88 10.60 0.20 -0.94
N LYS A 89 10.20 -0.53 -1.98
CA LYS A 89 8.83 -0.68 -2.51
C LYS A 89 8.22 0.60 -3.09
N VAL A 90 8.60 1.77 -2.60
CA VAL A 90 8.29 3.09 -3.18
C VAL A 90 9.51 4.00 -3.08
N LEU A 91 9.82 4.64 -4.20
CA LEU A 91 10.91 5.59 -4.36
C LEU A 91 10.33 6.97 -4.59
N PHE A 92 10.93 7.98 -3.95
CA PHE A 92 10.54 9.38 -4.08
C PHE A 92 11.68 10.20 -4.65
N PHE A 93 11.36 11.13 -5.54
CA PHE A 93 12.32 12.02 -6.19
C PHE A 93 11.78 13.43 -6.09
N ARG A 94 12.54 14.33 -5.45
CA ARG A 94 12.13 15.72 -5.31
C ARG A 94 12.37 16.51 -6.60
N GLY A 95 11.46 17.42 -6.94
CA GLY A 95 11.66 18.48 -7.93
C GLY A 95 12.14 18.03 -9.31
N GLN A 96 11.60 16.94 -9.86
CA GLN A 96 12.01 16.40 -11.17
C GLN A 96 11.37 17.15 -12.34
N HIS A 97 10.13 17.62 -12.20
CA HIS A 97 9.40 18.41 -13.21
C HIS A 97 9.39 17.81 -14.64
N LEU A 98 9.37 16.48 -14.77
CA LEU A 98 9.43 15.78 -16.06
C LEU A 98 8.26 16.16 -16.96
N SER A 99 8.42 16.37 -18.26
CA SER A 99 7.27 16.43 -19.18
C SER A 99 6.49 15.11 -19.21
N SER A 100 5.24 15.12 -19.67
CA SER A 100 4.44 13.88 -19.84
C SER A 100 5.16 12.85 -20.71
N ALA A 101 5.89 13.30 -21.74
CA ALA A 101 6.71 12.44 -22.57
C ALA A 101 7.90 11.84 -21.79
N ALA A 102 8.64 12.67 -21.05
CA ALA A 102 9.78 12.19 -20.25
C ALA A 102 9.34 11.22 -19.13
N GLN A 103 8.19 11.46 -18.50
CA GLN A 103 7.62 10.54 -17.49
C GLN A 103 7.27 9.17 -18.10
N ARG A 104 6.74 9.13 -19.32
CA ARG A 104 6.49 7.88 -20.06
C ARG A 104 7.79 7.17 -20.40
N GLU A 105 8.77 7.87 -20.94
CA GLU A 105 10.08 7.29 -21.27
C GLU A 105 10.78 6.73 -20.04
N PHE A 106 10.71 7.42 -18.90
CA PHE A 106 11.19 6.89 -17.63
C PHE A 106 10.46 5.59 -17.26
N ALA A 107 9.12 5.57 -17.25
CA ALA A 107 8.34 4.38 -16.91
C ALA A 107 8.61 3.18 -17.84
N ARG A 108 8.86 3.42 -19.13
CA ARG A 108 9.16 2.36 -20.13
C ARG A 108 10.40 1.54 -19.82
N ASN A 109 11.31 2.02 -18.97
CA ASN A 109 12.48 1.26 -18.51
C ASN A 109 12.13 0.01 -17.67
N TRP A 110 10.86 -0.16 -17.27
CA TRP A 110 10.36 -1.31 -16.51
C TRP A 110 9.34 -2.17 -17.26
N GLY A 111 8.93 -1.78 -18.47
CA GLY A 111 8.05 -2.60 -19.31
C GLY A 111 7.06 -1.81 -20.14
N GLU A 112 6.12 -2.53 -20.74
CA GLU A 112 5.03 -1.96 -21.51
C GLU A 112 4.13 -1.07 -20.63
N LEU A 113 3.62 0.02 -21.19
CA LEU A 113 2.74 0.93 -20.46
C LEU A 113 1.29 0.44 -20.52
N GLU A 114 0.61 0.47 -19.38
CA GLU A 114 -0.80 0.13 -19.27
C GLU A 114 -1.69 1.37 -19.51
N THR A 115 -2.77 1.19 -20.25
CA THR A 115 -3.85 2.18 -20.35
C THR A 115 -5.06 1.77 -19.51
N ASN A 116 -5.76 2.77 -18.97
CA ASN A 116 -7.00 2.56 -18.22
C ASN A 116 -8.15 3.37 -18.85
N PRO A 117 -9.15 2.70 -19.46
CA PRO A 117 -10.27 3.38 -20.12
C PRO A 117 -11.25 4.02 -19.13
N LEU A 118 -11.19 3.69 -17.84
CA LEU A 118 -12.06 4.26 -16.80
C LEU A 118 -11.55 5.61 -16.27
N LEU A 119 -10.33 6.04 -16.66
CA LEU A 119 -9.67 7.22 -16.13
C LEU A 119 -9.42 8.28 -17.22
N ALA A 120 -9.41 9.55 -16.80
CA ALA A 120 -9.19 10.68 -17.71
C ALA A 120 -7.74 10.74 -18.22
N TRP A 121 -7.58 10.97 -19.52
CA TRP A 121 -6.27 11.10 -20.15
C TRP A 121 -5.69 12.51 -19.95
N GLY A 122 -4.39 12.58 -19.79
CA GLY A 122 -3.59 13.80 -19.92
C GLY A 122 -3.19 14.02 -21.37
N ASP A 123 -1.91 14.31 -21.60
CA ASP A 123 -1.39 14.63 -22.94
C ASP A 123 -1.35 13.41 -23.88
N SER A 124 -1.56 12.19 -23.38
CA SER A 124 -1.66 10.96 -24.16
C SER A 124 -2.46 9.88 -23.43
N LYS A 125 -2.89 8.82 -24.14
CA LYS A 125 -3.63 7.69 -23.56
C LYS A 125 -2.86 6.89 -22.48
N ASP A 126 -1.53 7.00 -22.45
CA ASP A 126 -0.67 6.32 -21.47
C ASP A 126 -0.45 7.18 -20.20
N VAL A 127 -0.95 8.42 -20.20
CA VAL A 127 -0.83 9.36 -19.08
C VAL A 127 -2.23 9.63 -18.56
N VAL A 128 -2.48 9.23 -17.32
CA VAL A 128 -3.71 9.57 -16.62
C VAL A 128 -3.51 10.89 -15.88
N ARG A 129 -4.43 11.84 -16.03
CA ARG A 129 -4.41 13.12 -15.30
C ARG A 129 -5.53 13.17 -14.27
N PHE A 130 -5.14 13.39 -13.02
CA PHE A 130 -6.03 13.65 -11.90
C PHE A 130 -6.00 15.14 -11.60
N ASP A 131 -6.96 15.91 -12.12
CA ASP A 131 -7.10 17.35 -11.87
C ASP A 131 -8.33 17.62 -11.00
N LYS A 132 -8.09 17.90 -9.72
CA LYS A 132 -9.15 18.33 -8.81
C LYS A 132 -9.16 19.84 -8.74
N ALA A 133 -9.80 20.52 -9.70
CA ALA A 133 -10.10 21.94 -9.58
C ALA A 133 -11.10 22.20 -8.43
N ALA A 134 -11.21 23.44 -7.95
CA ALA A 134 -12.01 23.87 -6.79
C ALA A 134 -13.54 23.66 -6.89
N GLY A 135 -14.01 22.88 -7.86
CA GLY A 135 -15.38 22.39 -8.03
C GLY A 135 -15.46 21.08 -8.84
N GLY A 136 -14.35 20.33 -8.95
CA GLY A 136 -14.28 19.06 -9.67
C GLY A 136 -14.93 17.90 -8.89
N ALA A 137 -15.23 16.81 -9.60
CA ALA A 137 -15.77 15.60 -9.00
C ALA A 137 -14.90 15.14 -7.80
N PRO A 138 -15.49 14.58 -6.74
CA PRO A 138 -14.73 14.16 -5.58
C PRO A 138 -13.65 13.15 -6.00
N THR A 139 -12.48 13.24 -5.39
CA THR A 139 -11.41 12.23 -5.52
C THR A 139 -11.74 11.05 -4.62
N PHE A 140 -11.62 9.84 -5.13
CA PHE A 140 -12.13 8.62 -4.49
C PHE A 140 -11.03 7.62 -4.11
N GLU A 141 -9.77 8.03 -4.23
CA GLU A 141 -8.57 7.25 -3.94
C GLU A 141 -8.23 7.21 -2.44
N ASN A 142 -9.10 7.76 -1.59
CA ASN A 142 -9.01 7.77 -0.12
C ASN A 142 -9.54 6.46 0.50
N VAL A 143 -9.07 5.35 -0.03
CA VAL A 143 -9.31 3.99 0.43
C VAL A 143 -8.01 3.20 0.20
N TRP A 144 -7.61 2.35 1.13
CA TRP A 144 -6.40 1.55 0.95
C TRP A 144 -6.59 0.57 -0.20
N HIS A 145 -5.74 0.70 -1.23
CA HIS A 145 -5.86 -0.10 -2.44
C HIS A 145 -4.53 -0.38 -3.14
N THR A 146 -4.55 -1.46 -3.91
CA THR A 146 -3.56 -1.76 -4.94
C THR A 146 -4.23 -1.51 -6.27
N ASP A 147 -3.54 -0.86 -7.21
CA ASP A 147 -4.12 -0.46 -8.48
C ASP A 147 -4.59 -1.67 -9.29
N VAL A 148 -5.77 -1.54 -9.90
CA VAL A 148 -6.33 -2.40 -10.95
C VAL A 148 -6.27 -3.91 -10.68
N THR A 149 -6.35 -4.33 -9.41
CA THR A 149 -6.32 -5.77 -9.05
C THR A 149 -7.51 -6.57 -9.59
N PHE A 150 -8.54 -5.92 -10.13
CA PHE A 150 -9.62 -6.56 -10.90
C PHE A 150 -9.19 -7.06 -12.28
N ARG A 151 -7.96 -6.77 -12.74
CA ARG A 151 -7.40 -7.31 -13.98
C ARG A 151 -6.69 -8.64 -13.71
N GLU A 152 -6.63 -9.52 -14.72
CA GLU A 152 -5.88 -10.79 -14.64
C GLU A 152 -4.37 -10.55 -14.41
N ARG A 153 -3.84 -9.47 -14.99
CA ARG A 153 -2.45 -9.03 -14.86
C ARG A 153 -2.41 -7.60 -14.33
N PRO A 154 -2.54 -7.38 -13.01
CA PRO A 154 -2.49 -6.05 -12.41
C PRO A 154 -1.15 -5.36 -12.71
N ALA A 155 -1.13 -4.03 -12.69
CA ALA A 155 0.07 -3.25 -12.96
C ALA A 155 1.25 -3.67 -12.05
N LEU A 156 2.47 -3.70 -12.62
CA LEU A 156 3.73 -3.88 -11.88
C LEU A 156 3.91 -2.74 -10.88
N GLY A 157 3.66 -1.53 -11.34
CA GLY A 157 3.94 -0.30 -10.63
C GLY A 157 3.44 0.87 -11.43
N ALA A 158 3.58 2.05 -10.85
CA ALA A 158 3.26 3.28 -11.54
C ALA A 158 4.18 4.41 -11.11
N VAL A 159 4.33 5.36 -12.02
CA VAL A 159 5.09 6.58 -11.83
C VAL A 159 4.08 7.72 -11.72
N LEU A 160 4.00 8.35 -10.56
CA LEU A 160 3.11 9.49 -10.29
C LEU A 160 3.94 10.75 -10.08
N GLN A 161 3.57 11.84 -10.74
CA GLN A 161 4.16 13.15 -10.53
C GLN A 161 3.09 14.18 -10.17
N LEU A 162 3.37 15.01 -9.18
CA LEU A 162 2.48 16.11 -8.80
C LEU A 162 2.89 17.39 -9.54
N ARG A 163 2.00 17.90 -10.38
CA ARG A 163 2.16 19.16 -11.11
C ARG A 163 1.81 20.35 -10.22
N GLU A 164 0.70 20.24 -9.52
CA GLU A 164 0.20 21.25 -8.59
C GLU A 164 -0.16 20.56 -7.27
N VAL A 165 0.29 21.15 -6.17
CA VAL A 165 0.03 20.68 -4.81
C VAL A 165 -0.73 21.75 -4.04
N PRO A 166 -1.65 21.37 -3.14
CA PRO A 166 -2.28 22.33 -2.24
C PRO A 166 -1.27 22.90 -1.23
N PRO A 167 -1.54 24.06 -0.60
CA PRO A 167 -0.66 24.63 0.42
C PRO A 167 -0.44 23.70 1.64
N ALA A 168 -1.45 22.90 1.96
CA ALA A 168 -1.42 21.87 2.99
C ALA A 168 -2.35 20.71 2.62
N GLY A 169 -2.05 19.50 3.12
CA GLY A 169 -2.79 18.28 2.83
C GLY A 169 -2.45 17.67 1.47
N GLY A 170 -3.19 16.63 1.08
CA GLY A 170 -3.04 15.91 -0.18
C GLY A 170 -1.89 14.90 -0.20
N ASP A 171 -1.39 14.53 0.97
CA ASP A 171 -0.37 13.51 1.18
C ASP A 171 -0.80 12.16 0.60
N THR A 172 0.17 11.29 0.34
CA THR A 172 -0.11 9.90 -0.04
C THR A 172 0.65 8.96 0.88
N LEU A 173 -0.05 7.92 1.35
CA LEU A 173 0.55 6.86 2.15
C LEU A 173 0.71 5.61 1.30
N TRP A 174 1.75 4.84 1.60
CA TRP A 174 1.93 3.47 1.11
C TRP A 174 2.15 2.54 2.29
N ALA A 175 1.72 1.28 2.14
CA ALA A 175 1.89 0.22 3.13
C ALA A 175 2.67 -0.96 2.55
N ASP A 176 3.62 -1.48 3.32
CA ASP A 176 4.38 -2.69 3.05
C ASP A 176 3.53 -3.94 3.32
N MET A 177 3.01 -4.54 2.24
CA MET A 177 2.12 -5.69 2.38
C MET A 177 2.85 -7.00 2.71
N ALA A 178 4.19 -7.02 2.63
CA ALA A 178 4.99 -8.13 3.12
C ALA A 178 5.16 -8.05 4.64
N ALA A 179 5.43 -6.86 5.18
CA ALA A 179 5.41 -6.65 6.64
C ALA A 179 4.02 -6.92 7.24
N ALA A 180 2.96 -6.52 6.53
CA ALA A 180 1.57 -6.85 6.89
C ALA A 180 1.34 -8.37 6.99
N TYR A 181 1.89 -9.15 6.07
CA TYR A 181 1.80 -10.61 6.08
C TYR A 181 2.61 -11.24 7.23
N ASP A 182 3.85 -10.79 7.43
CA ASP A 182 4.77 -11.35 8.42
C ASP A 182 4.21 -11.25 9.85
N ASN A 183 3.39 -10.23 10.11
CA ASN A 183 2.79 -9.92 11.40
C ASN A 183 1.35 -10.42 11.57
N LEU A 184 0.81 -11.19 10.61
CA LEU A 184 -0.47 -11.85 10.81
C LEU A 184 -0.42 -12.83 11.99
N PRO A 185 -1.51 -12.91 12.79
CA PRO A 185 -1.65 -13.98 13.77
C PRO A 185 -1.45 -15.36 13.10
N PRO A 186 -0.74 -16.31 13.73
CA PRO A 186 -0.41 -17.60 13.11
C PRO A 186 -1.62 -18.35 12.54
N GLU A 187 -2.76 -18.30 13.22
CA GLU A 187 -4.02 -18.90 12.81
C GLU A 187 -4.64 -18.22 11.59
N ILE A 188 -4.53 -16.89 11.49
CA ILE A 188 -4.98 -16.15 10.30
C ILE A 188 -4.07 -16.47 9.13
N ARG A 189 -2.75 -16.44 9.35
CA ARG A 189 -1.74 -16.80 8.34
C ARG A 189 -1.97 -18.21 7.79
N ALA A 190 -2.25 -19.17 8.65
CA ALA A 190 -2.57 -20.55 8.25
C ALA A 190 -3.83 -20.62 7.36
N ARG A 191 -4.87 -19.84 7.68
CA ARG A 191 -6.11 -19.81 6.89
C ARG A 191 -5.95 -19.16 5.52
N VAL A 192 -5.10 -18.14 5.39
CA VAL A 192 -4.96 -17.40 4.12
C VAL A 192 -3.90 -17.97 3.19
N ASN A 193 -2.99 -18.80 3.69
CA ASN A 193 -2.00 -19.47 2.87
C ASN A 193 -2.68 -20.44 1.90
N GLY A 194 -2.59 -20.17 0.60
CA GLY A 194 -3.24 -20.94 -0.46
C GLY A 194 -4.70 -20.55 -0.74
N ALA A 195 -5.27 -19.63 0.04
CA ALA A 195 -6.60 -19.09 -0.23
C ALA A 195 -6.58 -18.17 -1.46
N ARG A 196 -7.73 -18.10 -2.15
CA ARG A 196 -7.96 -17.21 -3.30
C ARG A 196 -9.08 -16.23 -2.99
N ALA A 197 -9.01 -15.04 -3.56
CA ALA A 197 -10.04 -14.00 -3.42
C ALA A 197 -10.48 -13.50 -4.78
N VAL A 198 -11.76 -13.14 -4.89
CA VAL A 198 -12.34 -12.51 -6.08
C VAL A 198 -12.09 -11.01 -6.01
N HIS A 199 -11.62 -10.46 -7.13
CA HIS A 199 -11.44 -9.04 -7.35
C HIS A 199 -12.38 -8.56 -8.45
N ASP A 200 -13.13 -7.51 -8.16
CA ASP A 200 -14.15 -6.93 -9.04
C ASP A 200 -14.06 -5.40 -8.98
N TYR A 201 -14.18 -4.75 -10.12
CA TYR A 201 -14.17 -3.29 -10.21
C TYR A 201 -15.52 -2.70 -9.79
N LEU A 202 -16.64 -3.41 -9.98
CA LEU A 202 -17.97 -2.85 -9.78
C LEU A 202 -18.20 -2.26 -8.39
N PRO A 203 -17.88 -2.92 -7.26
CA PRO A 203 -18.14 -2.35 -5.93
C PRO A 203 -17.36 -1.05 -5.66
N GLY A 204 -16.14 -0.94 -6.20
CA GLY A 204 -15.33 0.25 -6.10
C GLY A 204 -15.87 1.41 -6.95
N PHE A 205 -16.24 1.13 -8.21
CA PHE A 205 -16.62 2.16 -9.17
C PHE A 205 -18.12 2.53 -9.15
N ALA A 206 -19.02 1.61 -8.78
CA ALA A 206 -20.48 1.86 -8.77
C ALA A 206 -20.91 2.90 -7.72
N ARG A 207 -20.02 3.24 -6.78
CA ARG A 207 -20.20 4.34 -5.82
C ARG A 207 -20.11 5.72 -6.48
N PHE A 208 -19.50 5.79 -7.67
CA PHE A 208 -19.06 7.04 -8.30
C PHE A 208 -19.50 7.17 -9.76
N TYR A 209 -19.72 6.05 -10.44
CA TYR A 209 -20.14 5.99 -11.83
C TYR A 209 -21.51 5.33 -11.96
N SER A 210 -22.28 5.78 -12.95
CA SER A 210 -23.58 5.20 -13.26
C SER A 210 -23.44 3.82 -13.90
N THR A 211 -24.50 3.01 -13.81
CA THR A 211 -24.59 1.70 -14.48
C THR A 211 -24.30 1.80 -15.98
N VAL A 212 -24.77 2.86 -16.65
CA VAL A 212 -24.53 3.09 -18.09
C VAL A 212 -23.04 3.26 -18.40
N GLN A 213 -22.27 3.88 -17.50
CA GLN A 213 -20.83 4.05 -17.66
C GLN A 213 -20.06 2.77 -17.38
N LEU A 214 -20.54 1.91 -16.46
CA LEU A 214 -19.80 0.72 -16.03
C LEU A 214 -20.14 -0.54 -16.81
N ALA A 215 -21.40 -0.73 -17.20
CA ALA A 215 -21.87 -1.95 -17.87
C ALA A 215 -21.05 -2.34 -19.12
N PRO A 216 -20.62 -1.42 -20.00
CA PRO A 216 -19.82 -1.77 -21.19
C PRO A 216 -18.47 -2.43 -20.87
N PHE A 217 -17.94 -2.23 -19.66
CA PHE A 217 -16.63 -2.73 -19.26
C PHE A 217 -16.68 -4.10 -18.58
N GLN A 218 -17.86 -4.65 -18.28
CA GLN A 218 -17.97 -5.92 -17.55
C GLN A 218 -17.44 -7.11 -18.35
N GLU A 219 -17.63 -7.11 -19.67
CA GLU A 219 -17.07 -8.14 -20.55
C GLU A 219 -15.55 -8.02 -20.68
N GLN A 220 -15.04 -6.79 -20.63
CA GLN A 220 -13.60 -6.51 -20.70
C GLN A 220 -12.89 -6.83 -19.37
N PHE A 221 -13.56 -6.60 -18.25
CA PHE A 221 -13.05 -6.79 -16.89
C PHE A 221 -13.99 -7.67 -16.07
N PRO A 222 -14.11 -8.98 -16.43
CA PRO A 222 -14.87 -9.90 -15.59
C PRO A 222 -14.18 -10.04 -14.23
N PRO A 223 -14.92 -10.42 -13.16
CA PRO A 223 -14.30 -10.71 -11.87
C PRO A 223 -13.19 -11.76 -12.02
N VAL A 224 -12.05 -11.51 -11.39
CA VAL A 224 -10.87 -12.38 -11.45
C VAL A 224 -10.52 -12.92 -10.07
N GLU A 225 -9.89 -14.10 -10.03
CA GLU A 225 -9.38 -14.65 -8.79
C GLU A 225 -7.87 -14.46 -8.66
N HIS A 226 -7.43 -13.92 -7.53
CA HIS A 226 -6.03 -13.78 -7.15
C HIS A 226 -5.74 -14.51 -5.83
N PRO A 227 -4.50 -14.94 -5.58
CA PRO A 227 -4.12 -15.47 -4.27
C PRO A 227 -4.26 -14.39 -3.19
N VAL A 228 -4.78 -14.75 -2.02
CA VAL A 228 -4.84 -13.85 -0.84
C VAL A 228 -3.42 -13.53 -0.35
N VAL A 229 -2.51 -14.49 -0.50
CA VAL A 229 -1.08 -14.34 -0.21
C VAL A 229 -0.31 -14.59 -1.50
N ARG A 230 0.26 -13.55 -2.06
CA ARG A 230 1.09 -13.58 -3.28
C ARG A 230 2.57 -13.77 -2.94
N LEU A 231 3.33 -14.35 -3.87
CA LEU A 231 4.79 -14.23 -3.92
C LEU A 231 5.25 -13.07 -4.83
N HIS A 232 6.21 -12.27 -4.36
CA HIS A 232 6.85 -11.28 -5.23
C HIS A 232 7.67 -11.99 -6.32
N PRO A 233 7.50 -11.66 -7.61
CA PRO A 233 8.19 -12.36 -8.68
C PRO A 233 9.72 -12.22 -8.65
N GLU A 234 10.22 -11.09 -8.15
CA GLU A 234 11.68 -10.82 -8.09
C GLU A 234 12.31 -11.03 -6.70
N THR A 235 11.56 -10.86 -5.60
CA THR A 235 12.14 -10.94 -4.24
C THR A 235 11.74 -12.23 -3.51
N GLY A 236 10.72 -12.94 -4.00
CA GLY A 236 10.19 -14.13 -3.32
C GLY A 236 9.51 -13.85 -1.98
N ARG A 237 9.35 -12.58 -1.55
CA ARG A 237 8.59 -12.26 -0.33
C ARG A 237 7.14 -12.69 -0.49
N ARG A 238 6.57 -13.27 0.58
CA ARG A 238 5.12 -13.43 0.73
C ARG A 238 4.52 -12.11 1.17
N MET A 239 3.35 -11.79 0.63
CA MET A 239 2.62 -10.55 0.94
C MET A 239 1.13 -10.75 0.85
N LEU A 240 0.39 -9.95 1.63
CA LEU A 240 -1.05 -9.87 1.51
C LEU A 240 -1.45 -9.17 0.21
N PHE A 241 -2.32 -9.80 -0.57
CA PHE A 241 -2.78 -9.30 -1.85
C PHE A 241 -4.30 -9.21 -1.91
N VAL A 242 -4.86 -8.50 -0.93
CA VAL A 242 -6.29 -8.16 -0.85
C VAL A 242 -6.43 -6.69 -0.50
N ASN A 243 -7.45 -6.01 -1.04
CA ASN A 243 -7.70 -4.60 -0.74
C ASN A 243 -9.18 -4.26 -0.73
N ALA A 244 -9.54 -3.21 0.00
CA ALA A 244 -10.93 -2.84 0.24
C ALA A 244 -11.65 -2.27 -1.00
N SER A 245 -10.91 -1.85 -2.03
CA SER A 245 -11.50 -1.29 -3.25
C SER A 245 -12.01 -2.36 -4.21
N PHE A 246 -11.31 -3.49 -4.30
CA PHE A 246 -11.57 -4.49 -5.35
C PHE A 246 -11.85 -5.89 -4.83
N THR A 247 -11.34 -6.27 -3.65
CA THR A 247 -11.54 -7.62 -3.14
C THR A 247 -12.94 -7.78 -2.56
N THR A 248 -13.74 -8.68 -3.11
CA THR A 248 -15.15 -8.85 -2.76
C THR A 248 -15.42 -10.04 -1.85
N ARG A 249 -14.78 -11.18 -2.09
CA ARG A 249 -14.96 -12.39 -1.29
C ARG A 249 -13.76 -13.32 -1.36
N ILE A 250 -13.58 -14.15 -0.34
CA ILE A 250 -12.64 -15.27 -0.34
C ILE A 250 -13.34 -16.51 -0.89
N VAL A 251 -12.71 -17.18 -1.86
CA VAL A 251 -13.25 -18.37 -2.52
C VAL A 251 -13.39 -19.51 -1.52
N GLY A 252 -14.54 -20.19 -1.54
CA GLY A 252 -14.83 -21.35 -0.69
C GLY A 252 -15.25 -21.01 0.75
N LEU A 253 -15.33 -19.74 1.12
CA LEU A 253 -15.90 -19.32 2.40
C LEU A 253 -17.36 -18.87 2.24
N GLU A 254 -18.15 -19.11 3.29
CA GLU A 254 -19.47 -18.49 3.46
C GLU A 254 -19.32 -16.96 3.59
N GLU A 255 -20.31 -16.20 3.15
CA GLU A 255 -20.26 -14.74 3.01
C GLU A 255 -19.86 -14.04 4.32
N VAL A 256 -20.54 -14.35 5.42
CA VAL A 256 -20.23 -13.74 6.73
C VAL A 256 -18.83 -14.11 7.20
N ALA A 257 -18.38 -15.35 6.97
CA ALA A 257 -17.02 -15.77 7.29
C ALA A 257 -15.95 -15.07 6.42
N SER A 258 -16.23 -14.90 5.13
CA SER A 258 -15.39 -14.16 4.18
C SER A 258 -15.24 -12.70 4.61
N ASP A 259 -16.35 -12.02 4.87
CA ASP A 259 -16.38 -10.62 5.27
C ASP A 259 -15.59 -10.36 6.56
N ARG A 260 -15.75 -11.22 7.56
CA ARG A 260 -15.01 -11.10 8.82
C ARG A 260 -13.50 -11.23 8.58
N LEU A 261 -13.08 -12.22 7.79
CA LEU A 261 -11.67 -12.41 7.50
C LEU A 261 -11.12 -11.24 6.66
N LEU A 262 -11.82 -10.80 5.62
CA LEU A 262 -11.41 -9.66 4.80
C LEU A 262 -11.26 -8.39 5.63
N ARG A 263 -12.14 -8.12 6.59
CA ARG A 263 -11.99 -6.96 7.51
C ARG A 263 -10.68 -6.99 8.28
N VAL A 264 -10.29 -8.14 8.83
CA VAL A 264 -9.01 -8.31 9.53
C VAL A 264 -7.84 -8.06 8.57
N LEU A 265 -7.90 -8.58 7.34
CA LEU A 265 -6.84 -8.42 6.35
C LEU A 265 -6.71 -6.97 5.84
N PHE A 266 -7.83 -6.29 5.58
CA PHE A 266 -7.85 -4.89 5.13
C PHE A 266 -7.31 -3.93 6.19
N GLN A 267 -7.49 -4.24 7.48
CA GLN A 267 -6.93 -3.45 8.57
C GLN A 267 -5.40 -3.49 8.62
N GLN A 268 -4.75 -4.49 8.05
CA GLN A 268 -3.29 -4.62 8.15
C GLN A 268 -2.56 -3.46 7.47
N ALA A 269 -3.08 -2.94 6.35
CA ALA A 269 -2.50 -1.76 5.69
C ALA A 269 -2.54 -0.48 6.57
N GLN A 270 -3.38 -0.46 7.61
CA GLN A 270 -3.58 0.69 8.50
C GLN A 270 -2.61 0.70 9.70
N VAL A 271 -1.80 -0.35 9.87
CA VAL A 271 -0.79 -0.42 10.95
C VAL A 271 0.36 0.57 10.64
N PRO A 272 0.61 1.57 11.49
CA PRO A 272 1.57 2.64 11.18
C PRO A 272 2.99 2.17 10.88
N GLU A 273 3.46 1.11 11.56
CA GLU A 273 4.80 0.56 11.40
C GLU A 273 5.07 -0.01 10.00
N PHE A 274 4.03 -0.31 9.22
CA PHE A 274 4.16 -0.81 7.86
C PHE A 274 4.08 0.31 6.82
N GLN A 275 3.90 1.55 7.24
CA GLN A 275 3.57 2.66 6.34
C GLN A 275 4.72 3.64 6.13
N VAL A 276 4.69 4.29 4.99
CA VAL A 276 5.36 5.58 4.74
C VAL A 276 4.32 6.60 4.33
N ARG A 277 4.48 7.85 4.79
CA ARG A 277 3.64 8.99 4.38
C ARG A 277 4.50 10.01 3.66
N TRP A 278 4.13 10.33 2.42
CA TRP A 278 4.82 11.32 1.61
C TRP A 278 4.03 12.62 1.53
N ARG A 279 4.66 13.71 2.00
CA ARG A 279 4.18 15.07 1.80
C ARG A 279 4.74 15.62 0.51
N TRP A 280 3.84 15.88 -0.44
CA TRP A 280 4.18 16.31 -1.79
C TRP A 280 4.67 17.75 -1.87
N GLN A 281 5.61 17.98 -2.78
CA GLN A 281 5.96 19.27 -3.36
C GLN A 281 5.68 19.23 -4.88
N ALA A 282 5.48 20.39 -5.49
CA ALA A 282 5.32 20.46 -6.95
C ALA A 282 6.59 19.96 -7.65
N GLY A 283 6.43 19.11 -8.67
CA GLY A 283 7.52 18.47 -9.39
C GLY A 283 8.03 17.18 -8.76
N ASP A 284 7.56 16.82 -7.57
CA ASP A 284 7.91 15.53 -6.97
C ASP A 284 7.33 14.37 -7.77
N LEU A 285 8.08 13.28 -7.79
CA LEU A 285 7.74 12.03 -8.44
C LEU A 285 7.84 10.89 -7.43
N ALA A 286 6.84 10.00 -7.43
CA ALA A 286 6.88 8.71 -6.75
C ALA A 286 6.84 7.58 -7.77
N PHE A 287 7.68 6.57 -7.58
CA PHE A 287 7.65 5.31 -8.32
C PHE A 287 7.49 4.17 -7.33
N TRP A 288 6.37 3.45 -7.38
CA TRP A 288 6.10 2.35 -6.46
C TRP A 288 5.88 1.02 -7.17
N ASP A 289 6.21 -0.04 -6.45
CA ASP A 289 5.91 -1.41 -6.77
C ASP A 289 4.48 -1.73 -6.31
N ASN A 290 3.56 -1.75 -7.27
CA ASN A 290 2.16 -2.07 -7.04
C ASN A 290 1.96 -3.56 -6.72
N ARG A 291 2.95 -4.41 -6.99
CA ARG A 291 2.90 -5.82 -6.60
C ARG A 291 3.05 -5.98 -5.10
N ALA A 292 3.83 -5.10 -4.44
CA ALA A 292 4.23 -5.21 -3.04
C ALA A 292 3.49 -4.27 -2.08
N THR A 293 2.69 -3.33 -2.58
CA THR A 293 2.13 -2.23 -1.76
C THR A 293 0.63 -2.04 -1.92
N GLN A 294 0.03 -1.47 -0.88
CA GLN A 294 -1.20 -0.68 -1.01
C GLN A 294 -0.87 0.79 -0.82
N HIS A 295 -1.75 1.68 -1.28
CA HIS A 295 -1.65 3.12 -1.07
C HIS A 295 -3.00 3.77 -0.76
N TYR A 296 -2.93 4.97 -0.19
CA TYR A 296 -4.07 5.78 0.23
C TYR A 296 -3.79 7.26 -0.06
N ALA A 297 -4.67 7.92 -0.82
CA ALA A 297 -4.59 9.36 -1.04
C ALA A 297 -5.37 10.11 0.06
N VAL A 298 -4.68 10.95 0.84
CA VAL A 298 -5.33 11.73 1.90
C VAL A 298 -6.19 12.83 1.28
N ASN A 299 -7.48 12.83 1.62
CA ASN A 299 -8.45 13.81 1.14
C ASN A 299 -8.69 14.90 2.20
N ASP A 300 -7.65 15.67 2.53
CA ASP A 300 -7.63 16.72 3.57
C ASP A 300 -7.28 18.12 3.03
N TYR A 301 -7.41 18.33 1.72
CA TYR A 301 -7.06 19.58 1.03
C TYR A 301 -8.27 20.35 0.48
N GLY A 302 -9.50 19.94 0.83
CA GLY A 302 -10.73 20.65 0.51
C GLY A 302 -10.91 20.92 -0.99
N THR A 303 -11.11 22.20 -1.32
CA THR A 303 -11.26 22.70 -2.70
C THR A 303 -9.94 23.18 -3.32
N HIS A 304 -8.81 23.04 -2.63
CA HIS A 304 -7.53 23.43 -3.22
C HIS A 304 -7.21 22.55 -4.43
N ARG A 305 -6.68 23.18 -5.48
CA ARG A 305 -6.34 22.47 -6.69
C ARG A 305 -5.18 21.51 -6.45
N ARG A 306 -5.32 20.28 -6.94
CA ARG A 306 -4.28 19.25 -6.94
C ARG A 306 -4.26 18.59 -8.31
N VAL A 307 -3.12 18.64 -8.98
CA VAL A 307 -2.95 18.07 -10.33
C VAL A 307 -1.85 17.04 -10.29
N ALA A 308 -2.20 15.80 -10.60
CA ALA A 308 -1.26 14.68 -10.66
C ALA A 308 -1.31 13.99 -12.02
N GLU A 309 -0.17 13.48 -12.47
CA GLU A 309 -0.06 12.67 -13.68
C GLU A 309 0.54 11.32 -13.35
N ARG A 310 -0.11 10.26 -13.82
CA ARG A 310 0.30 8.88 -13.57
C ARG A 310 0.52 8.13 -14.87
N VAL A 311 1.62 7.40 -14.93
CA VAL A 311 1.90 6.39 -15.95
C VAL A 311 1.96 5.03 -15.28
N ALA A 312 1.14 4.08 -15.72
CA ALA A 312 1.10 2.72 -15.20
C ALA A 312 1.95 1.78 -16.06
N ILE A 313 2.62 0.83 -15.42
CA ILE A 313 3.47 -0.18 -16.07
C ILE A 313 2.75 -1.53 -15.99
N ALA A 314 2.58 -2.19 -17.12
CA ALA A 314 1.93 -3.49 -17.21
C ALA A 314 2.67 -4.52 -16.33
N GLY A 315 1.90 -5.36 -15.63
CA GLY A 315 2.46 -6.41 -14.78
C GLY A 315 2.17 -7.81 -15.28
N ASP A 316 2.28 -8.75 -14.35
CA ASP A 316 2.15 -10.18 -14.55
C ASP A 316 0.96 -10.76 -13.77
N ARG A 317 0.68 -12.05 -13.98
CA ARG A 317 -0.36 -12.75 -13.24
C ARG A 317 0.16 -13.11 -11.84
N PRO A 318 -0.52 -12.70 -10.75
CA PRO A 318 -0.14 -13.07 -9.39
C PRO A 318 -0.21 -14.58 -9.14
N TYR A 319 0.71 -15.10 -8.32
CA TYR A 319 0.81 -16.50 -7.89
C TYR A 319 1.19 -16.63 -6.41
#